data_AF-A0A1H8J521-F1
#
_entry.id   AF-A0A1H8J521-F1
#
_cell.length_a   1.000
_cell.length_b   1.000
_cell.length_c   1.000
_cell.angle_alpha   90.00
_cell.angle_beta   90.00
_cell.angle_gamma   90.00
#
_symmetry.space_group_name_H-M   'P 1'
#
loop_
_entity.id
_entity.type
_entity.pdbx_description
1 polymer ?
#
loop_
_entity_poly.entity_id
_entity_poly.type
_entity_poly.pdbx_seq_one_letter_code
_entity_poly.pdbx_strand_id
1 'polypeptide(L)'
;MDDSTGTGEPPIDAGAVARRVEDHRAGRGLSPEALASQAGMSPRYLQHLMEEGPGFDPGGFLRIATALGLTYRQLVEGPEDAPADTGAAADPLALRRLGIAECWERIGSRGVGRIALPDQEGPSVFPVHYAVADRTVVYRTTPEGPAAVRPGTAVSFQVDHTDDRLRQGWSVLVTGPCGWVDDADEVRALDERHAVEPFAGGDRNRWVRIRPESVSGRRVGPA
;
A
#
# COMPACT_ATOMS: atom_id res chain seq x y z
N MET A 1 -24.21 10.87 -29.03
CA MET A 1 -23.37 12.03 -29.38
C MET A 1 -23.12 12.70 -28.06
N ASP A 2 -21.89 12.60 -27.60
CA ASP A 2 -21.47 13.08 -26.29
C ASP A 2 -21.56 14.61 -26.22
N ASP A 3 -21.74 15.14 -25.02
CA ASP A 3 -21.12 16.42 -24.69
C ASP A 3 -20.64 16.33 -23.23
N SER A 4 -19.32 16.31 -23.11
CA SER A 4 -18.58 16.23 -21.86
C SER A 4 -18.42 17.63 -21.29
N THR A 5 -19.15 17.98 -20.24
CA THR A 5 -18.83 19.18 -19.44
C THR A 5 -17.63 18.87 -18.55
N GLY A 6 -16.43 19.14 -19.07
CA GLY A 6 -15.21 19.18 -18.28
C GLY A 6 -15.30 20.29 -17.24
N THR A 7 -15.37 19.91 -15.97
CA THR A 7 -15.13 20.82 -14.84
C THR A 7 -13.64 21.15 -14.81
N GLY A 8 -13.23 22.18 -15.54
CA GLY A 8 -11.87 22.69 -15.50
C GLY A 8 -11.63 23.40 -14.17
N GLU A 9 -10.90 22.75 -13.27
CA GLU A 9 -10.30 23.38 -12.09
C GLU A 9 -9.47 24.60 -12.55
N PRO A 10 -9.57 25.77 -11.90
CA PRO A 10 -8.81 26.94 -12.31
C PRO A 10 -7.30 26.64 -12.24
N PRO A 11 -6.50 27.16 -13.20
CA PRO A 11 -5.07 26.93 -13.19
C PRO A 11 -4.46 27.46 -11.90
N ILE A 12 -3.68 26.61 -11.24
CA ILE A 12 -2.94 26.94 -10.01
C ILE A 12 -2.07 28.18 -10.27
N ASP A 13 -2.30 29.26 -9.52
CA ASP A 13 -1.51 30.49 -9.62
C ASP A 13 -0.10 30.28 -9.05
N ALA A 14 0.87 30.01 -9.93
CA ALA A 14 2.28 29.82 -9.59
C ALA A 14 2.85 30.97 -8.74
N GLY A 15 2.44 32.21 -9.00
CA GLY A 15 2.89 33.40 -8.26
C GLY A 15 2.27 33.51 -6.87
N ALA A 16 1.06 32.99 -6.66
CA ALA A 16 0.48 32.85 -5.33
C ALA A 16 1.20 31.77 -4.52
N VAL A 17 1.53 30.63 -5.13
CA VAL A 17 2.26 29.55 -4.45
C VAL A 17 3.67 29.99 -4.07
N ALA A 18 4.40 30.66 -4.97
CA ALA A 18 5.75 31.16 -4.69
C ALA A 18 5.77 32.16 -3.52
N ARG A 19 4.79 33.07 -3.45
CA ARG A 19 4.64 33.99 -2.31
C ARG A 19 4.41 33.24 -1.00
N ARG A 20 3.56 32.20 -0.99
CA ARG A 20 3.32 31.40 0.22
C ARG A 20 4.56 30.63 0.68
N VAL A 21 5.35 30.08 -0.25
CA VAL A 21 6.65 29.45 0.06
C VAL A 21 7.55 30.47 0.76
N GLU A 22 7.64 31.68 0.21
CA GLU A 22 8.48 32.75 0.74
C GLU A 22 8.01 33.23 2.12
N ASP A 23 6.71 33.47 2.31
CA ASP A 23 6.13 33.91 3.58
C ASP A 23 6.40 32.89 4.70
N HIS A 24 6.23 31.59 4.41
CA HIS A 24 6.48 30.52 5.38
C HIS A 24 7.97 30.30 5.64
N ARG A 25 8.82 30.43 4.62
CA ARG A 25 10.27 30.37 4.76
C ARG A 25 10.77 31.51 5.65
N ALA A 26 10.33 32.74 5.37
CA ALA A 26 10.68 33.95 6.12
C ALA A 26 10.18 33.88 7.56
N GLY A 27 8.94 33.42 7.78
CA GLY A 27 8.39 33.22 9.13
C GLY A 27 9.16 32.20 9.99
N ARG A 28 9.97 31.35 9.37
CA ARG A 28 10.85 30.37 10.03
C ARG A 28 12.32 30.78 10.07
N GLY A 29 12.68 31.93 9.51
CA GLY A 29 14.07 32.40 9.42
C GLY A 29 14.98 31.48 8.58
N LEU A 30 14.41 30.64 7.71
CA LEU A 30 15.17 29.73 6.85
C LEU A 30 15.73 30.52 5.66
N SER A 31 16.99 30.30 5.27
CA SER A 31 17.49 30.84 3.99
C SER A 31 16.94 30.04 2.80
N PRO A 32 16.96 30.58 1.57
CA PRO A 32 16.58 29.83 0.37
C PRO A 32 17.41 28.56 0.18
N GLU A 33 18.71 28.61 0.47
CA GLU A 33 19.62 27.47 0.38
C GLU A 33 19.33 26.43 1.46
N ALA A 34 18.97 26.87 2.67
CA ALA A 34 18.54 25.97 3.74
C ALA A 34 17.25 25.24 3.37
N LEU A 35 16.27 25.95 2.78
CA LEU A 35 15.04 25.34 2.28
C LEU A 35 15.33 24.33 1.16
N ALA A 36 16.18 24.68 0.19
CA ALA A 36 16.57 23.77 -0.89
C ALA A 36 17.23 22.50 -0.34
N SER A 37 18.16 22.66 0.61
CA SER A 37 18.83 21.55 1.30
C SER A 37 17.84 20.65 2.05
N GLN A 38 16.94 21.24 2.84
CA GLN A 38 15.90 20.50 3.58
C GLN A 38 14.91 19.78 2.66
N ALA A 39 14.60 20.36 1.50
CA ALA A 39 13.74 19.75 0.49
C ALA A 39 14.49 18.77 -0.44
N GLY A 40 15.77 18.51 -0.21
CA GLY A 40 16.58 17.57 -0.97
C GLY A 40 16.76 17.98 -2.44
N MET A 41 16.98 19.28 -2.70
CA MET A 41 17.17 19.84 -4.04
C MET A 41 18.24 20.92 -4.09
N SER A 42 18.70 21.25 -5.30
CA SER A 42 19.65 22.35 -5.48
C SER A 42 18.95 23.72 -5.40
N PRO A 43 19.64 24.79 -4.96
CA PRO A 43 19.06 26.14 -4.94
C PRO A 43 18.58 26.61 -6.32
N ARG A 44 19.29 26.23 -7.39
CA ARG A 44 18.90 26.52 -8.78
C ARG A 44 17.60 25.80 -9.16
N TYR A 45 17.41 24.56 -8.69
CA TYR A 45 16.18 23.83 -8.94
C TYR A 45 15.01 24.43 -8.17
N LEU A 46 15.22 24.82 -6.91
CA LEU A 46 14.22 25.53 -6.11
C LEU A 46 13.78 26.84 -6.79
N GLN A 47 14.73 27.63 -7.30
CA GLN A 47 14.41 28.85 -8.06
C GLN A 47 13.54 28.56 -9.28
N HIS A 48 13.91 27.54 -10.07
CA HIS A 48 13.15 27.17 -11.26
C HIS A 48 11.73 26.69 -10.91
N LEU A 49 11.55 25.96 -9.81
CA LEU A 49 10.23 25.59 -9.31
C LEU A 49 9.39 26.83 -8.96
N MET A 50 9.98 27.86 -8.35
CA MET A 50 9.24 29.10 -8.03
C MET A 50 8.83 29.90 -9.27
N GLU A 51 9.58 29.77 -10.37
CA GLU A 51 9.28 30.42 -11.65
C GLU A 51 8.19 29.69 -12.44
N GLU A 52 8.26 28.35 -12.52
CA GLU A 52 7.35 27.53 -13.34
C GLU A 52 6.06 27.11 -12.60
N GLY A 53 6.11 27.02 -11.27
CA GLY A 53 4.98 26.65 -10.42
C GLY A 53 4.69 25.13 -10.35
N PRO A 54 3.63 24.74 -9.61
CA PRO A 54 3.38 23.33 -9.27
C PRO A 54 3.03 22.42 -10.44
N GLY A 55 2.58 23.00 -11.57
CA GLY A 55 2.27 22.24 -12.79
C GLY A 55 3.50 21.64 -13.48
N PHE A 56 4.68 22.20 -13.25
CA PHE A 56 5.94 21.71 -13.81
C PHE A 56 6.47 20.48 -13.06
N ASP A 57 6.49 20.51 -11.72
CA ASP A 57 6.89 19.38 -10.88
C ASP A 57 6.14 19.38 -9.54
N PRO A 58 4.98 18.69 -9.46
CA PRO A 58 4.23 18.54 -8.22
C PRO A 58 5.05 17.90 -7.09
N GLY A 59 5.97 16.98 -7.42
CA GLY A 59 6.80 16.28 -6.45
C GLY A 59 7.87 17.18 -5.82
N GLY A 60 8.38 18.17 -6.57
CA GLY A 60 9.21 19.25 -6.06
C GLY A 60 8.50 20.09 -5.00
N PHE A 61 7.27 20.50 -5.30
CA PHE A 61 6.44 21.28 -4.36
C PHE A 61 5.99 20.49 -3.14
N LEU A 62 5.79 19.17 -3.24
CA LEU A 62 5.51 18.32 -2.07
C LEU A 62 6.70 18.28 -1.11
N ARG A 63 7.93 18.21 -1.63
CA ARG A 63 9.16 18.26 -0.82
C ARG A 63 9.34 19.63 -0.15
N ILE A 64 9.04 20.72 -0.87
CA ILE A 64 9.04 22.08 -0.31
C ILE A 64 8.00 22.21 0.81
N ALA A 65 6.77 21.75 0.58
CA ALA A 65 5.71 21.76 1.59
C ALA A 65 6.15 21.00 2.85
N THR A 66 6.74 19.81 2.67
CA THR A 66 7.25 18.99 3.77
C THR A 66 8.34 19.71 4.57
N ALA A 67 9.33 20.32 3.90
CA ALA A 67 10.38 21.11 4.55
C ALA A 67 9.80 22.32 5.33
N LEU A 68 8.74 22.93 4.80
CA LEU A 68 8.00 24.01 5.45
C LEU A 68 6.92 23.53 6.43
N GLY A 69 6.82 22.23 6.73
CA GLY A 69 5.81 21.68 7.64
C GLY A 69 4.36 22.00 7.23
N LEU A 70 4.11 22.09 5.93
CA LEU A 70 2.82 22.31 5.30
C LEU A 70 2.37 21.05 4.56
N THR A 71 1.07 20.91 4.36
CA THR A 71 0.55 20.00 3.33
C THR A 71 0.71 20.63 1.94
N TYR A 72 0.83 19.80 0.90
CA TYR A 72 0.86 20.26 -0.49
C TYR A 72 -0.36 21.13 -0.81
N ARG A 73 -1.54 20.75 -0.29
CA ARG A 73 -2.79 21.48 -0.47
C ARG A 73 -2.74 22.90 0.11
N GLN A 74 -2.29 23.05 1.36
CA GLN A 74 -2.11 24.37 1.99
C GLN A 74 -1.13 25.26 1.21
N LEU A 75 -0.08 24.66 0.65
CA LEU A 75 0.90 25.38 -0.15
C LEU A 75 0.31 25.86 -1.49
N VAL A 76 -0.42 24.98 -2.17
CA VAL A 76 -0.93 25.19 -3.54
C VAL A 76 -2.23 26.00 -3.58
N GLU A 77 -3.19 25.66 -2.71
CA GLU A 77 -4.54 26.24 -2.70
C GLU A 77 -4.65 27.44 -1.74
N GLY A 78 -3.79 27.53 -0.71
CA GLY A 78 -3.83 28.56 0.33
C GLY A 78 -4.59 28.14 1.59
N PRO A 79 -4.67 28.99 2.62
CA PRO A 79 -5.41 28.67 3.84
C PRO A 79 -6.91 28.55 3.53
N GLU A 80 -7.51 27.39 3.83
CA GLU A 80 -8.95 27.29 3.97
C GLU A 80 -9.33 28.11 5.21
N ASP A 81 -10.31 29.03 5.10
CA ASP A 81 -10.94 29.67 6.25
C ASP A 81 -11.63 28.60 7.13
N ALA A 82 -10.84 27.96 7.98
CA ALA A 82 -11.27 27.05 9.01
C ALA A 82 -10.73 27.57 10.35
N PRO A 83 -11.57 27.64 11.40
CA PRO A 83 -11.20 28.26 12.66
C PRO A 83 -9.98 27.55 13.25
N ALA A 84 -9.14 28.34 13.93
CA ALA A 84 -7.97 27.85 14.67
C ALA A 84 -8.39 26.76 15.66
N ASP A 85 -8.29 25.50 15.24
CA ASP A 85 -8.17 24.40 16.16
C ASP A 85 -6.70 24.35 16.59
N THR A 86 -6.48 24.75 17.84
CA THR A 86 -5.41 24.29 18.71
C THR A 86 -4.71 23.08 18.14
N GLY A 87 -3.38 23.15 17.96
CA GLY A 87 -2.57 22.06 17.42
C GLY A 87 -3.08 20.67 17.79
N ALA A 88 -3.91 20.10 16.91
CA ALA A 88 -4.31 18.73 17.01
C ALA A 88 -3.05 17.97 16.61
N ALA A 89 -2.35 17.45 17.62
CA ALA A 89 -1.40 16.38 17.41
C ALA A 89 -2.06 15.42 16.41
N ALA A 90 -1.45 15.23 15.24
CA ALA A 90 -1.93 14.26 14.27
C ALA A 90 -2.24 12.99 15.06
N ASP A 91 -3.51 12.59 15.07
CA ASP A 91 -4.01 11.52 15.93
C ASP A 91 -3.02 10.35 15.88
N PRO A 92 -2.38 9.98 17.00
CA PRO A 92 -1.22 9.11 16.96
C PRO A 92 -1.58 7.81 16.24
N LEU A 93 -0.80 7.47 15.20
CA LEU A 93 -0.97 6.22 14.49
C LEU A 93 -0.92 5.06 15.49
N ALA A 94 -2.03 4.34 15.61
CA ALA A 94 -2.18 3.26 16.56
C ALA A 94 -2.03 1.90 15.86
N LEU A 95 -1.12 1.06 16.36
CA LEU A 95 -1.02 -0.34 15.96
C LEU A 95 -1.99 -1.19 16.79
N ARG A 96 -3.01 -1.75 16.15
CA ARG A 96 -4.03 -2.59 16.79
C ARG A 96 -3.98 -4.03 16.29
N ARG A 97 -4.38 -4.97 17.14
CA ARG A 97 -4.63 -6.37 16.75
C ARG A 97 -6.02 -6.47 16.13
N LEU A 98 -6.13 -7.28 15.08
CA LEU A 98 -7.41 -7.68 14.50
C LEU A 98 -7.87 -8.98 15.17
N GLY A 99 -9.18 -9.11 15.38
CA GLY A 99 -9.81 -10.37 15.73
C GLY A 99 -9.77 -11.36 14.57
N ILE A 100 -9.96 -12.65 14.86
CA ILE A 100 -9.90 -13.73 13.84
C ILE A 100 -10.93 -13.50 12.73
N ALA A 101 -12.15 -13.08 13.08
CA ALA A 101 -13.20 -12.80 12.10
C ALA A 101 -12.80 -11.65 11.15
N GLU A 102 -12.27 -10.56 11.71
CA GLU A 102 -11.76 -9.42 10.91
C GLU A 102 -10.59 -9.83 10.02
N CYS A 103 -9.71 -10.73 10.48
CA CYS A 103 -8.64 -11.26 9.64
C CYS A 103 -9.19 -11.94 8.38
N TRP A 104 -10.18 -12.82 8.54
CA TRP A 104 -10.80 -13.51 7.40
C TRP A 104 -11.59 -12.56 6.49
N GLU A 105 -12.26 -11.55 7.06
CA GLU A 105 -12.93 -10.51 6.29
C GLU A 105 -11.93 -9.72 5.43
N ARG A 106 -10.75 -9.39 5.98
CA ARG A 106 -9.70 -8.66 5.26
C ARG A 106 -9.00 -9.49 4.20
N ILE A 107 -8.73 -10.77 4.48
CA ILE A 107 -8.24 -11.72 3.45
C ILE A 107 -9.26 -11.78 2.30
N GLY A 108 -10.56 -11.80 2.58
CA GLY A 108 -11.57 -11.93 1.55
C GLY A 108 -11.57 -13.30 0.87
N SER A 109 -12.23 -13.43 -0.28
CA SER A 109 -12.43 -14.73 -0.95
C SER A 109 -11.30 -15.13 -1.91
N ARG A 110 -10.57 -14.16 -2.46
CA ARG A 110 -9.47 -14.36 -3.42
C ARG A 110 -8.60 -13.12 -3.54
N GLY A 111 -7.36 -13.30 -3.99
CA GLY A 111 -6.46 -12.18 -4.28
C GLY A 111 -5.03 -12.64 -4.52
N VAL A 112 -4.09 -11.71 -4.30
CA VAL A 112 -2.65 -11.99 -4.31
C VAL A 112 -2.14 -11.94 -2.87
N GLY A 113 -1.40 -12.97 -2.46
CA GLY A 113 -0.72 -13.04 -1.18
C GLY A 113 0.73 -13.44 -1.36
N ARG A 114 1.46 -13.56 -0.25
CA ARG A 114 2.85 -14.00 -0.21
C ARG A 114 2.96 -15.26 0.64
N ILE A 115 3.61 -16.29 0.12
CA ILE A 115 3.95 -17.49 0.88
C ILE A 115 5.44 -17.50 1.16
N ALA A 116 5.81 -17.65 2.43
CA ALA A 116 7.17 -17.87 2.87
C ALA A 116 7.38 -19.37 3.13
N LEU A 117 8.36 -19.93 2.43
CA LEU A 117 8.75 -21.33 2.49
C LEU A 117 10.08 -21.47 3.23
N PRO A 118 10.28 -22.54 4.02
CA PRO A 118 11.58 -22.82 4.59
C PRO A 118 12.57 -23.20 3.48
N ASP A 119 13.73 -22.56 3.49
CA ASP A 119 14.84 -22.81 2.57
C ASP A 119 16.18 -22.69 3.33
N GLN A 120 17.25 -23.28 2.79
CA GLN A 120 18.52 -23.52 3.51
C GLN A 120 19.23 -22.23 3.93
N GLU A 121 19.15 -21.19 3.10
CA GLU A 121 19.82 -19.90 3.33
C GLU A 121 18.95 -18.89 4.10
N GLY A 122 17.67 -19.20 4.29
CA GLY A 122 16.65 -18.32 4.87
C GLY A 122 15.28 -18.57 4.23
N PRO A 123 14.19 -17.99 4.76
CA PRO A 123 12.86 -18.21 4.16
C PRO A 123 12.76 -17.56 2.78
N SER A 124 12.37 -18.35 1.78
CA SER A 124 12.11 -17.89 0.42
C SER A 124 10.65 -17.45 0.28
N VAL A 125 10.40 -16.23 -0.20
CA VAL A 125 9.05 -15.63 -0.26
C VAL A 125 8.58 -15.46 -1.70
N PHE A 126 7.41 -16.02 -2.00
CA PHE A 126 6.84 -16.02 -3.36
C PHE A 126 5.43 -15.41 -3.38
N PRO A 127 5.10 -14.59 -4.39
CA PRO A 127 3.72 -14.17 -4.61
C PRO A 127 2.90 -15.34 -5.15
N VAL A 128 1.69 -15.53 -4.60
CA VAL A 128 0.74 -16.53 -5.05
C VAL A 128 -0.65 -15.93 -5.21
N HIS A 129 -1.37 -16.36 -6.25
CA HIS A 129 -2.81 -16.15 -6.29
C HIS A 129 -3.47 -17.15 -5.38
N TYR A 130 -4.34 -16.67 -4.50
CA TYR A 130 -5.02 -17.52 -3.56
C TYR A 130 -6.54 -17.36 -3.66
N ALA A 131 -7.22 -18.36 -3.12
CA ALA A 131 -8.61 -18.30 -2.72
C ALA A 131 -8.75 -18.78 -1.28
N VAL A 132 -9.88 -18.45 -0.66
CA VAL A 132 -10.27 -18.96 0.65
C VAL A 132 -11.40 -19.97 0.47
N ALA A 133 -11.19 -21.19 0.96
CA ALA A 133 -12.17 -22.26 1.01
C ALA A 133 -12.21 -22.81 2.44
N ASP A 134 -13.38 -22.80 3.09
CA ASP A 134 -13.59 -23.33 4.44
C ASP A 134 -12.60 -22.79 5.50
N ARG A 135 -12.33 -21.48 5.46
CA ARG A 135 -11.31 -20.81 6.30
C ARG A 135 -9.93 -21.46 6.20
N THR A 136 -9.59 -21.95 5.02
CA THR A 136 -8.24 -22.34 4.62
C THR A 136 -7.82 -21.52 3.41
N VAL A 137 -6.52 -21.33 3.25
CA VAL A 137 -5.98 -20.65 2.07
C VAL A 137 -5.57 -21.70 1.06
N VAL A 138 -6.01 -21.56 -0.18
CA VAL A 138 -5.64 -22.45 -1.29
C VAL A 138 -5.00 -21.66 -2.41
N TYR A 139 -4.01 -22.23 -3.10
CA TYR A 139 -3.37 -21.63 -4.27
C TYR A 139 -2.93 -22.70 -5.28
N ARG A 140 -2.69 -22.28 -6.53
CA ARG A 140 -2.19 -23.16 -7.60
C ARG A 140 -0.69 -22.96 -7.87
N THR A 141 0.02 -24.06 -8.02
CA THR A 141 1.44 -24.11 -8.42
C THR A 141 1.70 -25.30 -9.35
N THR A 142 2.87 -25.34 -9.97
CA THR A 142 3.43 -26.56 -10.57
C THR A 142 4.21 -27.34 -9.50
N PRO A 143 4.35 -28.68 -9.62
CA PRO A 143 5.12 -29.49 -8.67
C PRO A 143 6.59 -29.07 -8.54
N GLU A 144 7.17 -28.52 -9.61
CA GLU A 144 8.55 -28.03 -9.69
C GLU A 144 8.63 -26.49 -9.64
N GLY A 145 7.52 -25.82 -9.33
CA GLY A 145 7.44 -24.37 -9.28
C GLY A 145 8.14 -23.77 -8.06
N PRO A 146 8.46 -22.47 -8.08
CA PRO A 146 9.13 -21.81 -6.96
C PRO A 146 8.30 -21.82 -5.67
N ALA A 147 6.96 -21.84 -5.79
CA ALA A 147 6.04 -21.95 -4.66
C ALA A 147 5.63 -23.42 -4.38
N ALA A 148 6.31 -24.41 -4.95
CA ALA A 148 6.01 -25.81 -4.66
C ALA A 148 6.40 -26.17 -3.21
N VAL A 149 5.60 -27.02 -2.59
CA VAL A 149 5.76 -27.43 -1.20
C VAL A 149 5.59 -28.92 -1.04
N ARG A 150 6.29 -29.49 -0.06
CA ARG A 150 6.06 -30.87 0.36
C ARG A 150 4.87 -30.90 1.33
N PRO A 151 4.00 -31.92 1.26
CA PRO A 151 2.94 -32.08 2.26
C PRO A 151 3.50 -32.11 3.69
N GLY A 152 2.84 -31.39 4.59
CA GLY A 152 3.26 -31.23 6.00
C GLY A 152 4.26 -30.11 6.25
N THR A 153 4.78 -29.43 5.22
CA THR A 153 5.68 -28.28 5.43
C THR A 153 4.93 -27.14 6.13
N ALA A 154 5.48 -26.66 7.24
CA ALA A 154 4.98 -25.46 7.92
C ALA A 154 5.33 -24.23 7.07
N VAL A 155 4.33 -23.42 6.75
CA VAL A 155 4.47 -22.22 5.91
C VAL A 155 3.86 -21.02 6.61
N SER A 156 4.31 -19.84 6.18
CA SER A 156 3.68 -18.57 6.53
C SER A 156 3.07 -17.95 5.28
N PHE A 157 1.81 -17.55 5.36
CA PHE A 157 1.10 -16.88 4.27
C PHE A 157 0.61 -15.52 4.73
N GLN A 158 0.87 -14.49 3.94
CA GLN A 158 0.56 -13.11 4.26
C GLN A 158 -0.27 -12.44 3.17
N VAL A 159 -1.24 -11.65 3.62
CA VAL A 159 -1.94 -10.64 2.80
C VAL A 159 -1.89 -9.32 3.55
N ASP A 160 -1.69 -8.23 2.83
CA ASP A 160 -1.63 -6.89 3.39
C ASP A 160 -2.18 -5.88 2.39
N HIS A 161 -2.52 -4.71 2.93
CA HIS A 161 -2.90 -3.54 2.15
C HIS A 161 -2.44 -2.30 2.89
N THR A 162 -1.84 -1.36 2.16
CA THR A 162 -1.37 -0.08 2.67
C THR A 162 -1.94 1.05 1.82
N ASP A 163 -2.42 2.10 2.49
CA ASP A 163 -2.78 3.37 1.89
C ASP A 163 -1.85 4.44 2.48
N ASP A 164 -0.81 4.78 1.70
CA ASP A 164 0.22 5.72 2.11
C ASP A 164 -0.32 7.15 2.26
N ARG A 165 -1.37 7.51 1.50
CA ARG A 165 -2.01 8.82 1.55
C ARG A 165 -2.74 9.01 2.88
N LEU A 166 -3.44 7.97 3.33
CA LEU A 166 -4.16 7.95 4.61
C LEU A 166 -3.29 7.46 5.78
N ARG A 167 -2.02 7.12 5.53
CA ARG A 167 -1.08 6.55 6.50
C ARG A 167 -1.67 5.38 7.30
N GLN A 168 -2.45 4.55 6.64
CA GLN A 168 -3.14 3.42 7.26
C GLN A 168 -2.87 2.14 6.48
N GLY A 169 -3.04 1.01 7.14
CA GLY A 169 -2.88 -0.29 6.50
C GLY A 169 -3.22 -1.42 7.43
N TRP A 170 -3.25 -2.61 6.88
CA TRP A 170 -3.44 -3.83 7.64
C TRP A 170 -2.62 -4.96 7.04
N SER A 171 -2.30 -5.94 7.87
CA SER A 171 -1.72 -7.20 7.46
C SER A 171 -2.39 -8.35 8.20
N VAL A 172 -2.50 -9.48 7.53
CA VAL A 172 -2.93 -10.75 8.10
C VAL A 172 -1.87 -11.80 7.78
N LEU A 173 -1.47 -12.53 8.81
CA LEU A 173 -0.53 -13.64 8.74
C LEU A 173 -1.25 -14.92 9.16
N VAL A 174 -1.21 -15.91 8.27
CA VAL A 174 -1.68 -17.28 8.49
C VAL A 174 -0.46 -18.18 8.55
N THR A 175 -0.33 -18.98 9.61
CA THR A 175 0.74 -19.97 9.71
C THR A 175 0.14 -21.35 9.95
N GLY A 176 0.75 -22.37 9.36
CA GLY A 176 0.37 -23.76 9.57
C GLY A 176 0.91 -24.69 8.48
N PRO A 177 0.59 -25.98 8.56
CA PRO A 177 1.04 -26.96 7.58
C PRO A 177 0.30 -26.76 6.25
N CYS A 178 1.04 -26.96 5.16
CA CYS A 178 0.46 -27.06 3.83
C CYS A 178 0.38 -28.51 3.35
N GLY A 179 -0.53 -28.79 2.42
CA GLY A 179 -0.69 -30.10 1.81
C GLY A 179 -1.28 -29.99 0.41
N TRP A 180 -1.03 -31.00 -0.41
CA TRP A 180 -1.67 -31.10 -1.72
C TRP A 180 -3.15 -31.45 -1.56
N VAL A 181 -3.95 -30.96 -2.49
CA VAL A 181 -5.34 -31.37 -2.65
C VAL A 181 -5.37 -32.41 -3.76
N ASP A 182 -5.42 -33.69 -3.37
CA ASP A 182 -5.39 -34.83 -4.29
C ASP A 182 -6.77 -35.47 -4.50
N ASP A 183 -7.77 -35.16 -3.67
CA ASP A 183 -9.14 -35.64 -3.85
C ASP A 183 -9.77 -35.03 -5.11
N ALA A 184 -10.22 -35.89 -6.03
CA ALA A 184 -10.68 -35.47 -7.35
C ALA A 184 -11.97 -34.64 -7.32
N ASP A 185 -12.85 -34.89 -6.35
CA ASP A 185 -14.08 -34.10 -6.19
C ASP A 185 -13.77 -32.74 -5.58
N GLU A 186 -12.83 -32.68 -4.64
CA GLU A 186 -12.34 -31.45 -4.06
C GLU A 186 -11.60 -30.57 -5.09
N VAL A 187 -10.73 -31.16 -5.90
CA VAL A 187 -10.05 -30.45 -7.01
C VAL A 187 -11.09 -29.86 -7.96
N ARG A 188 -12.06 -30.66 -8.41
CA ARG A 188 -13.12 -30.18 -9.31
C ARG A 188 -13.91 -29.04 -8.69
N ALA A 189 -14.25 -29.16 -7.41
CA ALA A 189 -15.00 -28.13 -6.71
C ALA A 189 -14.20 -26.83 -6.51
N LEU A 190 -12.87 -26.92 -6.36
CA LEU A 190 -11.99 -25.76 -6.33
C LEU A 190 -11.86 -25.13 -7.72
N ASP A 191 -11.72 -25.92 -8.77
CA ASP A 191 -11.65 -25.44 -10.15
C ASP A 191 -12.94 -24.71 -10.56
N GLU A 192 -14.11 -25.24 -10.22
CA GLU A 192 -15.42 -24.63 -10.51
C GLU A 192 -15.65 -23.32 -9.74
N ARG A 193 -15.26 -23.26 -8.46
CA ARG A 193 -15.57 -22.12 -7.57
C ARG A 193 -14.51 -21.04 -7.56
N HIS A 194 -13.27 -21.42 -7.84
CA HIS A 194 -12.09 -20.61 -7.62
C HIS A 194 -11.16 -20.71 -8.82
N ALA A 195 -11.68 -20.50 -10.03
CA ALA A 195 -10.89 -20.34 -11.25
C ALA A 195 -9.86 -19.19 -11.07
N VAL A 196 -8.75 -19.52 -10.42
CA VAL A 196 -7.62 -18.67 -10.15
C VAL A 196 -6.70 -18.86 -11.34
N GLU A 197 -6.88 -18.01 -12.35
CA GLU A 197 -5.95 -17.92 -13.47
C GLU A 197 -4.57 -17.46 -12.94
N PRO A 198 -3.50 -18.23 -13.15
CA PRO A 198 -2.17 -17.80 -12.77
C PRO A 198 -1.67 -16.66 -13.66
N PHE A 199 -1.05 -15.62 -13.09
CA PHE A 199 -0.50 -14.50 -13.88
C PHE A 199 0.56 -14.92 -14.91
N ALA A 200 1.37 -15.93 -14.59
CA ALA A 200 2.26 -16.54 -15.55
C ALA A 200 1.55 -17.76 -16.12
N GLY A 201 1.16 -17.68 -17.39
CA GLY A 201 0.50 -18.77 -18.11
C GLY A 201 1.26 -20.09 -17.99
N GLY A 202 0.54 -21.19 -18.21
CA GLY A 202 1.05 -22.56 -18.10
C GLY A 202 0.17 -23.43 -17.20
N ASP A 203 0.27 -24.75 -17.38
CA ASP A 203 -0.50 -25.76 -16.66
C ASP A 203 -0.10 -25.86 -15.17
N ARG A 204 -0.62 -24.95 -14.34
CA ARG A 204 -0.47 -25.02 -12.88
C ARG A 204 -1.45 -26.01 -12.27
N ASN A 205 -1.21 -27.31 -12.49
CA ASN A 205 -2.21 -28.34 -12.22
C ASN A 205 -2.30 -28.80 -10.76
N ARG A 206 -1.57 -28.19 -9.81
CA ARG A 206 -1.61 -28.60 -8.40
C ARG A 206 -2.17 -27.54 -7.48
N TRP A 207 -3.23 -27.93 -6.77
CA TRP A 207 -3.78 -27.19 -5.64
C TRP A 207 -3.00 -27.51 -4.37
N VAL A 208 -2.60 -26.45 -3.67
CA VAL A 208 -2.02 -26.52 -2.34
C VAL A 208 -2.98 -25.85 -1.36
N ARG A 209 -3.23 -26.50 -0.23
CA ARG A 209 -4.00 -25.96 0.89
C ARG A 209 -3.10 -25.69 2.08
N ILE A 210 -3.24 -24.53 2.69
CA ILE A 210 -2.64 -24.16 3.97
C ILE A 210 -3.73 -24.28 5.03
N ARG A 211 -3.53 -25.20 5.99
CA ARG A 211 -4.43 -25.37 7.13
C ARG A 211 -3.97 -24.45 8.26
N PRO A 212 -4.76 -23.44 8.67
CA PRO A 212 -4.33 -22.51 9.69
C PRO A 212 -4.19 -23.17 11.06
N GLU A 213 -3.02 -23.05 11.67
CA GLU A 213 -2.82 -23.29 13.11
C GLU A 213 -2.85 -21.97 13.89
N SER A 214 -2.44 -20.88 13.25
CA SER A 214 -2.57 -19.52 13.77
C SER A 214 -2.98 -18.56 12.67
N VAL A 215 -3.87 -17.64 13.02
CA VAL A 215 -4.28 -16.50 12.21
C VAL A 215 -4.13 -15.26 13.07
N SER A 216 -3.32 -14.32 12.63
CA SER A 216 -3.10 -13.06 13.34
C SER A 216 -3.19 -11.88 12.38
N GLY A 217 -3.73 -10.76 12.85
CA GLY A 217 -3.84 -9.56 12.03
C GLY A 217 -3.44 -8.31 12.80
N ARG A 218 -2.93 -7.34 12.05
CA ARG A 218 -2.53 -6.03 12.54
C ARG A 218 -3.15 -4.95 11.68
N ARG A 219 -3.53 -3.84 12.28
CA ARG A 219 -3.95 -2.62 11.59
C ARG A 219 -3.18 -1.44 12.16
N VAL A 220 -2.77 -0.54 11.28
CA VAL A 220 -2.23 0.77 11.60
C VAL A 220 -3.14 1.83 10.99
N GLY A 221 -3.41 2.90 11.71
CA GLY A 221 -4.18 4.04 11.24
C GLY A 221 -4.43 5.03 12.38
N PRO A 222 -5.15 6.13 12.12
CA PRO A 222 -5.66 7.02 13.17
C PRO A 222 -6.42 6.23 14.24
N ALA A 223 -6.39 6.70 15.48
CA ALA A 223 -6.83 5.94 16.66
C ALA A 223 -8.35 5.69 16.69
#